data_AF-A0A526YE78-F1
#
_entry.id   AF-A0A526YE78-F1
#
_cell.length_a   1.000
_cell.length_b   1.000
_cell.length_c   1.000
_cell.angle_alpha   90.00
_cell.angle_beta   90.00
_cell.angle_gamma   90.00
#
_symmetry.space_group_name_H-M   'P 1'
#
loop_
_entity.id
_entity.type
_entity.pdbx_description
1 polymer ?
#
loop_
_entity_poly.entity_id
_entity_poly.type
_entity_poly.pdbx_seq_one_letter_code
_entity_poly.pdbx_strand_id
1 'polypeptide(L)'
;NHIKKLHLEGKGPEPLVSQSGRRSYTAAQMMELRAFLDKHGRTDFKRYVPHRRGGEGLQVISVVNFKGGSGKTTTTAHLAQYLALTGHRVLAIDLDPQASLTALHGMQPELDKNPSLFEALRYDDQRRSITDVIQPTNFPGLDIVPANLELQE
;
A
#
# COMPACT_ATOMS: atom_id res chain seq x y z
N ASN A 1 16.02 15.58 -15.17
CA ASN A 1 15.75 16.14 -16.51
C ASN A 1 14.61 15.47 -17.28
N HIS A 2 14.42 14.15 -17.21
CA HIS A 2 13.38 13.45 -17.99
C HIS A 2 11.93 13.84 -17.61
N ILE A 3 11.58 13.88 -16.31
CA ILE A 3 10.22 14.22 -15.85
C ILE A 3 9.79 15.64 -16.29
N LYS A 4 10.70 16.61 -16.20
CA LYS A 4 10.44 18.00 -16.66
C LYS A 4 10.10 18.02 -18.16
N LYS A 5 10.84 17.25 -18.98
CA LYS A 5 10.60 17.16 -20.41
C LYS A 5 9.22 16.56 -20.71
N LEU A 6 8.83 15.48 -20.02
CA LEU A 6 7.51 14.86 -20.19
C LEU A 6 6.38 15.85 -19.93
N HIS A 7 6.45 16.59 -18.82
CA HIS A 7 5.45 17.61 -18.53
C HIS A 7 5.41 18.72 -19.60
N LEU A 8 6.56 19.21 -20.08
CA LEU A 8 6.60 20.22 -21.16
C LEU A 8 6.03 19.72 -22.48
N GLU A 9 6.06 18.41 -22.71
CA GLU A 9 5.43 17.74 -23.86
C GLU A 9 3.94 17.40 -23.61
N GLY A 10 3.37 17.80 -22.47
CA GLY A 10 1.98 17.48 -22.10
C GLY A 10 1.75 16.00 -21.79
N LYS A 11 2.79 15.28 -21.34
CA LYS A 11 2.74 13.83 -21.07
C LYS A 11 2.76 13.53 -19.57
N GLY A 12 1.93 12.59 -19.16
CA GLY A 12 1.80 12.16 -17.76
C GLY A 12 0.96 13.13 -16.91
N PRO A 13 1.00 12.99 -15.58
CA PRO A 13 0.21 13.83 -14.68
C PRO A 13 0.65 15.28 -14.68
N GLU A 14 -0.30 16.19 -14.45
CA GLU A 14 0.00 17.62 -14.34
C GLU A 14 0.47 17.99 -12.91
N PRO A 15 1.70 18.48 -12.73
CA PRO A 15 2.17 18.92 -11.41
C PRO A 15 1.58 20.26 -11.01
N LEU A 16 1.56 20.51 -9.70
CA LEU A 16 1.46 21.87 -9.18
C LEU A 16 2.73 22.65 -9.56
N VAL A 17 2.58 23.82 -10.19
CA VAL A 17 3.70 24.70 -10.55
C VAL A 17 3.66 25.96 -9.70
N SER A 18 4.71 26.21 -8.92
CA SER A 18 4.85 27.45 -8.14
C SER A 18 5.17 28.64 -9.04
N GLN A 19 5.02 29.86 -8.51
CA GLN A 19 5.44 31.10 -9.18
C GLN A 19 6.94 31.11 -9.56
N SER A 20 7.78 30.42 -8.79
CA SER A 20 9.21 30.22 -9.09
C SER A 20 9.50 29.13 -10.15
N GLY A 21 8.47 28.50 -10.71
CA GLY A 21 8.59 27.41 -11.69
C GLY A 21 8.91 26.04 -11.09
N ARG A 22 8.88 25.88 -9.76
CA ARG A 22 9.06 24.59 -9.08
C ARG A 22 7.84 23.72 -9.35
N ARG A 23 8.08 22.46 -9.71
CA ARG A 23 7.04 21.45 -9.93
C ARG A 23 6.96 20.52 -8.74
N SER A 24 5.76 20.32 -8.22
CA SER A 24 5.49 19.39 -7.13
C SER A 24 4.40 18.40 -7.58
N TYR A 25 4.62 17.13 -7.29
CA TYR A 25 3.71 16.04 -7.61
C TYR A 25 3.20 15.42 -6.31
N THR A 26 1.92 15.08 -6.25
CA THR A 26 1.38 14.26 -5.16
C THR A 26 1.91 12.82 -5.27
N ALA A 27 1.84 12.06 -4.19
CA ALA A 27 2.22 10.64 -4.23
C ALA A 27 1.37 9.84 -5.24
N ALA A 28 0.08 10.17 -5.38
CA ALA A 28 -0.79 9.59 -6.41
C ALA A 28 -0.32 9.93 -7.84
N GLN A 29 0.03 11.18 -8.11
CA GLN A 29 0.61 11.59 -9.40
C GLN A 29 1.95 10.89 -9.66
N MET A 30 2.77 10.67 -8.64
CA MET A 30 4.01 9.91 -8.81
C MET A 30 3.75 8.45 -9.23
N MET A 31 2.66 7.82 -8.75
CA MET A 31 2.25 6.49 -9.22
C MET A 31 1.73 6.52 -10.66
N GLU A 32 0.91 7.51 -11.02
CA GLU A 32 0.44 7.70 -12.39
C GLU A 32 1.61 7.88 -13.36
N LEU A 33 2.59 8.70 -12.99
CA LEU A 33 3.80 8.92 -13.78
C LEU A 33 4.61 7.62 -13.94
N ARG A 34 4.68 6.77 -12.90
CA ARG A 34 5.32 5.45 -13.01
C ARG A 34 4.61 4.54 -13.99
N ALA A 35 3.28 4.44 -13.90
CA ALA A 35 2.50 3.65 -14.84
C ALA A 35 2.66 4.16 -16.29
N PHE A 36 2.67 5.49 -16.47
CA PHE A 36 2.94 6.10 -17.77
C PHE A 36 4.33 5.73 -18.31
N LEU A 37 5.36 5.84 -17.48
CA LEU A 37 6.74 5.50 -17.84
C LEU A 37 6.94 4.01 -18.10
N ASP A 38 6.27 3.13 -17.35
CA ASP A 38 6.32 1.69 -17.56
C ASP A 38 5.72 1.29 -18.92
N LYS A 39 4.60 1.93 -19.29
CA LYS A 39 3.88 1.66 -20.55
C LYS A 39 4.56 2.25 -21.79
N HIS A 40 5.21 3.41 -21.68
CA HIS A 40 5.76 4.17 -22.82
C HIS A 40 7.30 4.28 -22.82
N GLY A 41 7.96 3.78 -21.78
CA GLY A 41 9.41 3.77 -21.65
C GLY A 41 10.09 2.75 -22.56
N ARG A 42 11.42 2.81 -22.63
CA ARG A 42 12.19 1.78 -23.34
C ARG A 42 12.24 0.51 -22.49
N THR A 43 11.94 -0.63 -23.11
CA THR A 43 11.80 -1.97 -22.49
C THR A 43 13.03 -2.45 -21.72
N ASP A 44 14.19 -1.86 -21.99
CA ASP A 44 15.50 -2.40 -21.61
C ASP A 44 15.96 -1.87 -20.24
N PHE A 45 15.27 -0.88 -19.67
CA PHE A 45 15.64 -0.23 -18.41
C PHE A 45 14.46 -0.11 -17.46
N LYS A 46 14.50 -0.92 -16.38
CA LYS A 46 13.69 -0.84 -15.15
C LYS A 46 12.17 -0.83 -15.36
N ARG A 47 11.51 -1.89 -14.87
CA ARG A 47 10.06 -1.86 -14.63
C ARG A 47 9.78 -0.80 -13.55
N TYR A 48 9.10 0.26 -13.93
CA TYR A 48 8.64 1.32 -13.02
C TYR A 48 7.47 0.83 -12.17
N VAL A 49 6.75 -0.18 -12.66
CA VAL A 49 5.68 -0.86 -11.92
C VAL A 49 5.96 -2.37 -11.88
N PRO A 50 6.60 -2.88 -10.83
CA PRO A 50 6.82 -4.31 -10.66
C PRO A 50 5.48 -5.04 -10.48
N HIS A 51 5.13 -5.84 -11.50
CA HIS A 51 3.99 -6.74 -11.46
C HIS A 51 4.42 -8.19 -11.66
N ARG A 52 3.67 -9.08 -11.00
CA ARG A 52 3.75 -10.53 -11.20
C ARG A 52 3.46 -10.86 -12.65
N ARG A 53 4.22 -11.78 -13.22
CA ARG A 53 3.96 -12.35 -14.55
C ARG A 53 2.93 -13.48 -14.44
N GLY A 54 2.36 -13.87 -15.58
CA GLY A 54 1.49 -15.05 -15.62
C GLY A 54 2.25 -16.29 -15.11
N GLY A 55 1.62 -17.02 -14.19
CA GLY A 55 2.22 -18.20 -13.55
C GLY A 55 3.07 -17.91 -12.30
N GLU A 56 3.37 -16.65 -11.98
CA GLU A 56 4.07 -16.30 -10.75
C GLU A 56 3.10 -16.21 -9.54
N GLY A 57 3.49 -16.84 -8.43
CA GLY A 57 2.76 -16.77 -7.17
C GLY A 57 2.76 -15.38 -6.53
N LEU A 58 1.88 -15.16 -5.56
CA LEU A 58 1.94 -13.95 -4.72
C LEU A 58 3.20 -14.04 -3.82
N GLN A 59 3.98 -12.96 -3.78
CA GLN A 59 5.05 -12.86 -2.79
C GLN A 59 4.42 -12.52 -1.43
N VAL A 60 4.49 -13.47 -0.49
CA VAL A 60 4.05 -13.28 0.89
C VAL A 60 5.29 -13.10 1.77
N ILE A 61 5.26 -12.09 2.63
CA ILE A 61 6.34 -11.81 3.60
C ILE A 61 5.69 -11.75 4.98
N SER A 62 6.18 -12.55 5.90
CA SER A 62 5.70 -12.60 7.28
C SER A 62 6.79 -12.11 8.23
N VAL A 63 6.49 -11.07 9.02
CA VAL A 63 7.40 -10.54 10.03
C VAL A 63 6.98 -11.08 11.39
N VAL A 64 7.63 -12.18 11.82
CA VAL A 64 7.24 -12.93 13.02
C VAL A 64 8.35 -12.89 14.07
N ASN A 65 7.96 -12.68 15.33
CA ASN A 65 8.86 -12.73 16.49
C ASN A 65 8.04 -12.92 17.77
N PHE A 66 8.45 -13.85 18.63
CA PHE A 66 7.76 -14.20 19.88
C PHE A 66 7.89 -13.12 20.98
N LYS A 67 8.86 -12.21 20.89
CA LYS A 67 9.06 -11.17 21.90
C LYS A 67 8.20 -9.93 21.60
N GLY A 68 7.50 -9.41 22.63
CA GLY A 68 6.87 -8.08 22.58
C GLY A 68 7.91 -6.97 22.41
N GLY A 69 7.58 -5.88 21.71
CA GLY A 69 8.50 -4.75 21.52
C GLY A 69 9.72 -5.05 20.64
N SER A 70 9.71 -6.12 19.84
CA SER A 70 10.81 -6.53 18.97
C SER A 70 10.85 -5.80 17.61
N GLY A 71 10.04 -4.76 17.43
CA GLY A 71 9.98 -3.98 16.19
C GLY A 71 9.16 -4.56 15.04
N LYS A 72 8.41 -5.68 15.22
CA LYS A 72 7.63 -6.33 14.14
C LYS A 72 6.75 -5.37 13.36
N THR A 73 5.91 -4.62 14.07
CA THR A 73 4.95 -3.69 13.47
C THR A 73 5.66 -2.56 12.74
N THR A 74 6.69 -1.99 13.36
CA THR A 74 7.54 -0.95 12.75
C THR A 74 8.23 -1.44 11.48
N THR A 75 8.80 -2.64 11.51
CA THR A 75 9.44 -3.26 10.34
C THR A 75 8.41 -3.54 9.24
N THR A 76 7.24 -4.07 9.60
CA THR A 76 6.16 -4.37 8.65
C THR A 76 5.67 -3.10 7.97
N ALA A 77 5.36 -2.05 8.74
CA ALA A 77 4.89 -0.78 8.22
C ALA A 77 5.90 -0.14 7.26
N HIS A 78 7.17 -0.03 7.65
CA HIS A 78 8.19 0.58 6.80
C HIS A 78 8.55 -0.27 5.59
N LEU A 79 8.55 -1.61 5.70
CA LEU A 79 8.75 -2.49 4.56
C LEU A 79 7.61 -2.33 3.55
N ALA A 80 6.35 -2.32 4.01
CA ALA A 80 5.18 -2.13 3.17
C ALA A 80 5.20 -0.76 2.46
N GLN A 81 5.49 0.31 3.20
CA GLN A 81 5.62 1.66 2.64
C GLN A 81 6.77 1.74 1.62
N TYR A 82 7.93 1.15 1.91
CA TYR A 82 9.06 1.10 0.98
C TYR A 82 8.70 0.35 -0.31
N LEU A 83 8.01 -0.79 -0.22
CA LEU A 83 7.56 -1.56 -1.38
C LEU A 83 6.55 -0.76 -2.22
N ALA A 84 5.60 -0.08 -1.59
CA ALA A 84 4.66 0.82 -2.27
C ALA A 84 5.40 1.99 -2.95
N LEU A 85 6.33 2.64 -2.24
CA LEU A 85 7.21 3.68 -2.80
C LEU A 85 8.14 3.18 -3.89
N THR A 86 8.34 1.88 -4.06
CA THR A 86 9.12 1.31 -5.18
C THR A 86 8.23 0.79 -6.32
N GLY A 87 6.91 0.99 -6.22
CA GLY A 87 5.95 0.78 -7.29
C GLY A 87 5.21 -0.54 -7.19
N HIS A 88 5.45 -1.31 -6.12
CA HIS A 88 4.68 -2.52 -5.86
C HIS A 88 3.28 -2.16 -5.41
N ARG A 89 2.32 -3.03 -5.75
CA ARG A 89 1.02 -3.06 -5.09
C ARG A 89 1.18 -3.89 -3.83
N VAL A 90 0.89 -3.29 -2.68
CA VAL A 90 1.11 -3.92 -1.37
C VAL A 90 -0.21 -4.04 -0.64
N LEU A 91 -0.45 -5.21 -0.05
CA LEU A 91 -1.52 -5.42 0.92
C LEU A 91 -0.86 -5.77 2.26
N ALA A 92 -1.01 -4.89 3.24
CA ALA A 92 -0.69 -5.20 4.63
C ALA A 92 -1.83 -6.01 5.24
N ILE A 93 -1.52 -6.99 6.08
CA ILE A 93 -2.51 -7.75 6.84
C ILE A 93 -2.10 -7.67 8.30
N ASP A 94 -2.92 -7.02 9.11
CA ASP A 94 -2.70 -6.94 10.55
C ASP A 94 -3.28 -8.19 11.21
N LEU A 95 -2.43 -8.95 11.89
CA LEU A 95 -2.77 -10.19 12.59
C LEU A 95 -2.69 -10.03 14.11
N ASP A 96 -2.48 -8.81 14.59
CA ASP A 96 -2.36 -8.51 16.01
C ASP A 96 -3.65 -7.83 16.48
N PRO A 97 -4.38 -8.40 17.47
CA PRO A 97 -5.59 -7.77 17.99
C PRO A 97 -5.37 -6.38 18.58
N GLN A 98 -4.14 -6.03 18.96
CA GLN A 98 -3.78 -4.67 19.38
C GLN A 98 -3.79 -3.67 18.22
N ALA A 99 -3.92 -4.15 16.99
CA ALA A 99 -4.17 -3.38 15.78
C ALA A 99 -3.17 -2.22 15.56
N SER A 100 -1.93 -2.40 16.01
CA SER A 100 -0.92 -1.34 15.96
C SER A 100 -0.51 -1.01 14.53
N LEU A 101 -0.51 -1.98 13.61
CA LEU A 101 -0.23 -1.73 12.20
C LEU A 101 -1.38 -0.94 11.57
N THR A 102 -2.62 -1.34 11.89
CA THR A 102 -3.85 -0.63 11.51
C THR A 102 -3.82 0.83 11.94
N ALA A 103 -3.48 1.09 13.21
CA ALA A 103 -3.37 2.43 13.78
C ALA A 103 -2.31 3.31 13.09
N LEU A 104 -1.14 2.73 12.76
CA LEU A 104 -0.09 3.43 12.02
C LEU A 104 -0.53 3.91 10.63
N HIS A 105 -1.55 3.27 10.05
CA HIS A 105 -2.13 3.65 8.76
C HIS A 105 -3.33 4.60 8.88
N GLY A 106 -3.54 5.18 10.06
CA GLY A 106 -4.52 6.25 10.31
C GLY A 106 -5.94 5.78 10.57
N MET A 107 -6.15 4.47 10.76
CA MET A 107 -7.43 3.90 11.17
C MET A 107 -7.46 3.77 12.68
N GLN A 108 -8.60 4.06 13.30
CA GLN A 108 -8.81 3.93 14.74
C GLN A 108 -9.83 2.81 14.99
N PRO A 109 -9.39 1.55 15.19
CA PRO A 109 -10.28 0.39 15.29
C PRO A 109 -11.41 0.56 16.32
N GLU A 110 -11.12 1.23 17.45
CA GLU A 110 -12.08 1.48 18.52
C GLU A 110 -13.17 2.49 18.14
N LEU A 111 -12.90 3.38 17.18
CA LEU A 111 -13.81 4.47 16.79
C LEU A 111 -14.47 4.24 15.44
N ASP A 112 -13.71 3.76 14.46
CA ASP A 112 -14.15 3.68 13.06
C ASP A 112 -15.13 2.52 12.80
N LYS A 113 -15.13 1.49 13.65
CA LYS A 113 -15.93 0.25 13.48
C LYS A 113 -15.77 -0.37 12.08
N ASN A 114 -14.59 -0.23 11.49
CA ASN A 114 -14.28 -0.79 10.19
C ASN A 114 -14.27 -2.32 10.26
N PRO A 115 -14.66 -3.02 9.18
CA PRO A 115 -14.51 -4.47 9.11
C PRO A 115 -13.06 -4.86 9.27
N SER A 116 -12.79 -5.87 10.08
CA SER A 116 -11.45 -6.38 10.36
C SER A 116 -11.21 -7.75 9.73
N LEU A 117 -9.99 -8.26 9.87
CA LEU A 117 -9.66 -9.61 9.48
C LEU A 117 -10.56 -10.66 10.16
N PHE A 118 -11.07 -10.37 11.36
CA PHE A 118 -11.94 -11.28 12.09
C PHE A 118 -13.14 -11.71 11.24
N GLU A 119 -13.80 -10.78 10.57
CA GLU A 119 -14.96 -11.03 9.72
C GLU A 119 -14.66 -11.96 8.53
N ALA A 120 -13.42 -11.99 8.04
CA ALA A 120 -13.01 -12.89 6.97
C ALA A 120 -12.64 -14.31 7.47
N LEU A 121 -12.30 -14.43 8.77
CA LEU A 121 -11.90 -15.66 9.44
C LEU A 121 -13.06 -16.38 10.16
N ARG A 122 -14.23 -15.74 10.29
CA ARG A 122 -15.43 -16.36 10.90
C ARG A 122 -15.76 -17.70 10.23
N TYR A 123 -16.26 -18.64 11.05
CA TYR A 123 -16.73 -19.96 10.61
C TYR A 123 -18.25 -20.06 10.44
N ASP A 124 -18.97 -18.96 10.69
CA ASP A 124 -20.43 -18.89 10.57
C ASP A 124 -20.88 -18.22 9.26
N ASP A 125 -22.20 -18.15 9.05
CA ASP A 125 -22.81 -17.56 7.86
C ASP A 125 -22.61 -16.03 7.76
N GLN A 126 -22.02 -15.39 8.78
CA GLN A 126 -21.66 -13.97 8.75
C GLN A 126 -20.26 -13.71 8.18
N ARG A 127 -19.55 -14.77 7.77
CA ARG A 127 -18.23 -14.66 7.15
C ARG A 127 -18.29 -13.75 5.91
N ARG A 128 -17.39 -12.77 5.87
CA ARG A 128 -17.23 -11.85 4.74
C ARG A 128 -16.10 -12.29 3.82
N SER A 129 -16.18 -11.91 2.56
CA SER A 129 -15.03 -12.05 1.67
C SER A 129 -13.90 -11.13 2.16
N ILE A 130 -12.65 -11.59 2.09
CA ILE A 130 -11.48 -10.76 2.42
C ILE A 130 -11.45 -9.48 1.57
N THR A 131 -11.98 -9.53 0.34
CA THR A 131 -12.07 -8.37 -0.55
C THR A 131 -12.94 -7.24 0.02
N ASP A 132 -13.93 -7.58 0.84
CA ASP A 132 -14.86 -6.60 1.43
C ASP A 132 -14.30 -6.00 2.73
N VAL A 133 -13.17 -6.54 3.20
CA VAL A 133 -12.46 -6.12 4.40
C VAL A 133 -11.27 -5.23 4.06
N ILE A 134 -10.69 -5.36 2.86
CA ILE A 134 -9.57 -4.53 2.42
C ILE A 134 -9.96 -3.05 2.44
N GLN A 135 -9.16 -2.23 3.09
CA GLN A 135 -9.30 -0.79 3.17
C GLN A 135 -8.09 -0.08 2.54
N PRO A 136 -8.31 1.04 1.84
CA PRO A 136 -7.21 1.89 1.40
C PRO A 136 -6.55 2.56 2.61
N THR A 137 -5.22 2.71 2.57
CA THR A 137 -4.51 3.49 3.58
C THR A 137 -4.33 4.95 3.16
N ASN A 138 -3.82 5.77 4.07
CA ASN A 138 -3.31 7.11 3.76
C ASN A 138 -2.03 7.10 2.87
N PHE A 139 -1.53 5.92 2.50
CA PHE A 139 -0.30 5.74 1.75
C PHE A 139 -0.57 5.12 0.36
N PRO A 140 -0.31 5.84 -0.74
CA PRO A 140 -0.67 5.35 -2.06
C PRO A 140 0.07 4.06 -2.46
N GLY A 141 -0.67 3.11 -3.04
CA GLY A 141 -0.14 1.80 -3.43
C GLY A 141 -0.06 0.78 -2.29
N LEU A 142 -0.53 1.16 -1.10
CA LEU A 142 -0.62 0.32 0.09
C LEU A 142 -2.06 0.27 0.59
N ASP A 143 -2.65 -0.92 0.52
CA ASP A 143 -3.92 -1.24 1.15
C ASP A 143 -3.68 -2.07 2.41
N ILE A 144 -4.68 -2.17 3.28
CA ILE A 144 -4.60 -2.93 4.53
C ILE A 144 -5.84 -3.79 4.76
N VAL A 145 -5.65 -4.98 5.31
CA VAL A 145 -6.67 -5.72 6.05
C VAL A 145 -6.46 -5.39 7.53
N PRO A 146 -7.35 -4.61 8.14
CA PRO A 146 -7.16 -4.14 9.51
C PRO A 146 -7.45 -5.24 10.54
N ALA A 147 -6.95 -5.04 11.75
CA ALA A 147 -7.24 -5.87 12.92
C ALA A 147 -8.10 -5.10 13.94
N ASN A 148 -8.73 -5.86 14.83
CA ASN A 148 -9.41 -5.33 16.01
C ASN A 148 -9.26 -6.34 17.18
N LEU A 149 -9.77 -5.98 18.36
CA LEU A 149 -9.69 -6.81 19.55
C LEU A 149 -10.43 -8.16 19.43
N GLU A 150 -11.42 -8.26 18.54
CA GLU A 150 -12.21 -9.49 18.34
C GLU A 150 -11.37 -10.64 17.77
N LEU A 151 -10.21 -10.36 17.17
CA LEU A 151 -9.24 -11.39 16.78
C LEU A 151 -8.68 -12.21 17.95
N GLN A 152 -8.96 -11.84 19.21
CA GLN A 152 -8.63 -12.64 20.40
C GLN A 152 -9.64 -13.76 20.68
N GLU A 153 -10.82 -13.70 20.08
CA GLU A 153 -11.93 -14.64 20.27
C GLU A 153 -11.79 -15.89 19.37
#